data_AF-A0A645HIN2-F1
#
_entry.id   AF-A0A645HIN2-F1
#
_cell.length_a   1.000
_cell.length_b   1.000
_cell.length_c   1.000
_cell.angle_alpha   90.00
_cell.angle_beta   90.00
_cell.angle_gamma   90.00
#
_symmetry.space_group_name_H-M   'P 1'
#
loop_
_entity.id
_entity.type
_entity.pdbx_description
1 polymer ?
#
loop_
_entity_poly.entity_id
_entity_poly.type
_entity_poly.pdbx_seq_one_letter_code
_entity_poly.pdbx_strand_id
1 'polypeptide(L)'
;MFHEFLESLKDFQGRHRPMITHSVVLALHGPKFDTFVERLMRRGLDFRMAQRTPEMPFDRLWLGATPERPRYQPTVDGGLCIEVMPMEPLQMPAETFAVPPAQPRDVKPGDMVRVTARGFLVRT
;
A
#
# COMPACT_ATOMS: atom_id res chain seq x y z
N MET A 1 5.54 -2.25 -18.42
CA MET A 1 4.74 -3.00 -17.42
C MET A 1 4.09 -2.12 -16.34
N PHE A 2 4.74 -1.73 -15.23
CA PHE A 2 4.01 -0.98 -14.18
C PHE A 2 3.56 0.42 -14.62
N HIS A 3 4.36 1.10 -15.43
CA HIS A 3 3.98 2.38 -16.03
C HIS A 3 2.70 2.29 -16.87
N GLU A 4 2.55 1.24 -17.69
CA GLU A 4 1.33 1.02 -18.50
C GLU A 4 0.07 0.84 -17.65
N PHE A 5 0.20 0.14 -16.51
CA PHE A 5 -0.90 0.00 -15.56
C PHE A 5 -1.32 1.35 -14.99
N LEU A 6 -0.35 2.19 -14.59
CA LEU A 6 -0.64 3.53 -14.09
C LEU A 6 -1.31 4.41 -15.15
N GLU A 7 -0.85 4.37 -16.40
CA GLU A 7 -1.51 5.10 -17.48
C GLU A 7 -2.93 4.60 -17.73
N SER A 8 -3.16 3.28 -17.68
CA SER A 8 -4.52 2.72 -17.78
C SER A 8 -5.44 3.15 -16.64
N LEU A 9 -4.90 3.31 -15.43
CA LEU A 9 -5.65 3.84 -14.28
C LEU A 9 -6.00 5.31 -14.46
N LYS A 10 -5.08 6.14 -14.98
CA LYS A 10 -5.39 7.54 -15.33
C LYS A 10 -6.51 7.63 -16.35
N ASP A 11 -6.47 6.78 -17.37
CA ASP A 11 -7.49 6.74 -18.41
C ASP A 11 -8.85 6.34 -17.83
N PHE A 12 -8.88 5.28 -17.02
CA PHE A 12 -10.10 4.81 -16.35
C PHE A 12 -10.67 5.85 -15.37
N GLN A 13 -9.82 6.47 -14.56
CA GLN A 13 -10.25 7.43 -13.54
C GLN A 13 -10.55 8.81 -14.12
N GLY A 14 -10.13 9.09 -15.36
CA GLY A 14 -10.24 10.39 -16.00
C GLY A 14 -9.04 11.29 -15.73
N ARG A 15 -8.41 11.78 -16.80
CA ARG A 15 -7.17 12.58 -16.76
C ARG A 15 -7.32 13.99 -16.17
N HIS A 16 -8.54 14.43 -15.90
CA HIS A 16 -8.83 15.78 -15.39
C HIS A 16 -8.65 15.91 -13.87
N ARG A 17 -8.36 14.81 -13.17
CA ARG A 17 -8.12 14.77 -11.72
C ARG A 17 -6.84 14.01 -11.37
N PRO A 18 -6.24 14.26 -10.19
CA PRO A 18 -5.13 13.44 -9.70
C PRO A 18 -5.51 11.96 -9.69
N MET A 19 -4.59 11.12 -10.17
CA MET A 19 -4.77 9.66 -10.17
C MET A 19 -4.67 9.13 -8.74
N ILE A 20 -5.65 8.31 -8.35
CA ILE A 20 -5.60 7.50 -7.15
C ILE A 20 -4.79 6.24 -7.48
N THR A 21 -3.56 6.18 -6.97
CA THR A 21 -2.64 5.03 -7.13
C THR A 21 -2.77 4.00 -6.01
N HIS A 22 -3.21 4.46 -4.83
CA HIS A 22 -3.57 3.65 -3.68
C HIS A 22 -5.07 3.74 -3.55
N SER A 23 -5.75 2.69 -3.99
CA SER A 23 -7.20 2.66 -4.08
C SER A 23 -7.84 2.43 -2.71
N VAL A 24 -9.05 1.86 -2.71
CA VAL A 24 -9.66 1.28 -1.52
C VAL A 24 -8.78 0.14 -1.02
N VAL A 25 -7.88 0.44 -0.08
CA VAL A 25 -7.01 -0.56 0.54
C VAL A 25 -7.82 -1.40 1.52
N LEU A 26 -7.82 -2.71 1.28
CA LEU A 26 -8.37 -3.70 2.20
C LEU A 26 -7.22 -4.40 2.92
N ALA A 27 -7.22 -4.30 4.25
CA ALA A 27 -6.23 -4.94 5.09
C ALA A 27 -6.76 -6.26 5.65
N LEU A 28 -6.02 -7.36 5.47
CA LEU A 28 -6.43 -8.70 5.92
C LEU A 28 -5.42 -9.27 6.91
N HIS A 29 -5.85 -10.02 7.91
CA HIS A 29 -4.89 -10.80 8.71
C HIS A 29 -4.15 -11.81 7.81
N GLY A 30 -2.84 -12.06 8.00
CA GLY A 30 -2.00 -12.86 7.10
C GLY A 30 -2.66 -14.16 6.57
N PRO A 31 -3.08 -15.10 7.44
CA PRO A 31 -3.83 -16.29 7.03
C PRO A 31 -5.09 -16.04 6.17
N LYS A 32 -5.79 -14.92 6.40
CA LYS A 32 -6.96 -14.53 5.58
C LYS A 32 -6.53 -13.96 4.23
N PHE A 33 -5.38 -13.28 4.16
CA PHE A 33 -4.77 -12.84 2.91
C PHE A 33 -4.40 -14.06 2.06
N ASP A 34 -3.73 -15.06 2.63
CA ASP A 34 -3.35 -16.28 1.92
C ASP A 34 -4.59 -17.01 1.37
N THR A 35 -5.60 -17.20 2.21
CA THR A 35 -6.90 -17.79 1.81
C THR A 35 -7.58 -16.97 0.70
N PHE A 36 -7.42 -15.65 0.72
CA PHE A 36 -7.98 -14.76 -0.30
C PHE A 36 -7.26 -14.93 -1.63
N VAL A 37 -5.93 -14.94 -1.64
CA VAL A 37 -5.11 -15.18 -2.84
C VAL A 37 -5.43 -16.53 -3.45
N GLU A 38 -5.51 -17.60 -2.64
CA GLU A 38 -5.90 -18.93 -3.12
C GLU A 38 -7.27 -18.93 -3.80
N ARG A 39 -8.24 -18.17 -3.26
CA ARG A 39 -9.57 -18.05 -3.89
C ARG A 39 -9.53 -17.30 -5.20
N LEU A 40 -8.72 -16.25 -5.33
CA LEU A 40 -8.54 -15.52 -6.59
C LEU A 40 -7.94 -16.43 -7.66
N MET A 41 -6.87 -17.16 -7.31
CA MET A 41 -6.22 -18.13 -8.19
C MET A 41 -7.18 -19.24 -8.62
N ARG A 42 -7.90 -19.86 -7.67
CA ARG A 42 -8.85 -20.93 -7.95
C ARG A 42 -10.00 -20.48 -8.86
N ARG A 43 -10.40 -19.21 -8.77
CA ARG A 43 -11.47 -18.64 -9.59
C ARG A 43 -10.98 -18.04 -10.91
N GLY A 44 -9.67 -18.02 -11.15
CA GLY A 44 -9.09 -17.37 -12.34
C GLY A 44 -9.39 -15.88 -12.44
N LEU A 45 -9.52 -15.20 -11.29
CA LEU A 45 -9.79 -13.76 -11.27
C LEU A 45 -8.49 -13.00 -11.51
N ASP A 46 -8.56 -11.91 -12.29
CA ASP A 46 -7.40 -11.10 -12.61
C ASP A 46 -6.92 -10.32 -11.37
N PHE A 47 -5.69 -10.60 -10.94
CA PHE A 47 -4.98 -9.82 -9.92
C PHE A 47 -3.47 -9.82 -10.19
N ARG A 48 -2.80 -8.79 -9.66
CA ARG A 48 -1.35 -8.62 -9.79
C ARG A 48 -0.73 -8.55 -8.42
N MET A 49 0.13 -9.52 -8.09
CA MET A 49 0.98 -9.45 -6.92
C MET A 49 2.12 -8.45 -7.13
N ALA A 50 2.38 -7.62 -6.13
CA ALA A 50 3.51 -6.71 -6.07
C ALA A 50 4.79 -7.50 -5.80
N GLN A 51 5.89 -7.06 -6.41
CA GLN A 51 7.21 -7.55 -6.01
C GLN A 51 7.56 -6.99 -4.63
N ARG A 52 7.97 -7.87 -3.71
CA ARG A 52 8.52 -7.48 -2.41
C ARG A 52 9.86 -6.77 -2.60
N THR A 53 10.11 -5.76 -1.79
CA THR A 53 11.41 -5.06 -1.72
C THR A 53 11.90 -5.05 -0.28
N PRO A 54 13.18 -4.75 0.00
CA PRO A 54 13.66 -4.60 1.37
C PRO A 54 12.83 -3.60 2.19
N GLU A 55 12.31 -2.55 1.55
CA GLU A 55 11.48 -1.52 2.18
C GLU A 55 9.99 -1.92 2.29
N MET A 56 9.54 -2.87 1.48
CA MET A 56 8.18 -3.42 1.49
C MET A 56 8.25 -4.95 1.46
N PRO A 57 8.61 -5.60 2.59
CA PRO A 57 8.87 -7.04 2.65
C PRO A 57 7.60 -7.91 2.70
N PHE A 58 6.42 -7.29 2.58
CA PHE A 58 5.12 -7.93 2.68
C PHE A 58 4.44 -8.07 1.31
N ASP A 59 3.56 -9.06 1.19
CA ASP A 59 2.76 -9.22 -0.02
C ASP A 59 1.74 -8.11 -0.17
N ARG A 60 1.44 -7.75 -1.41
CA ARG A 60 0.43 -6.76 -1.73
C ARG A 60 -0.06 -7.02 -3.14
N LEU A 61 -1.36 -6.88 -3.37
CA LEU A 61 -1.91 -7.09 -4.70
C LEU A 61 -2.89 -6.01 -5.11
N TRP A 62 -3.08 -5.88 -6.42
CA TRP A 62 -4.15 -5.09 -7.02
C TRP A 62 -5.09 -6.00 -7.81
N LEU A 63 -6.39 -5.76 -7.72
CA LEU A 63 -7.40 -6.47 -8.52
C LEU A 63 -7.51 -5.84 -9.92
N GLY A 64 -7.97 -6.64 -10.88
CA GLY A 64 -8.31 -6.17 -12.22
C GLY A 64 -7.13 -5.99 -13.18
N ALA A 65 -5.96 -6.55 -12.89
CA ALA A 65 -4.83 -6.57 -13.82
C ALA A 65 -3.96 -7.81 -13.58
N THR A 66 -3.21 -8.26 -14.58
CA THR A 66 -2.19 -9.32 -14.40
C THR A 66 -0.82 -8.82 -14.88
N PRO A 67 0.30 -9.51 -14.58
CA PRO A 67 1.60 -9.16 -15.16
C PRO A 67 1.60 -9.13 -16.69
N GLU A 68 0.92 -10.09 -17.32
CA GLU A 68 0.84 -10.25 -18.78
C GLU A 68 -0.11 -9.23 -19.42
N ARG A 69 -1.11 -8.78 -18.66
CA ARG A 69 -2.08 -7.76 -19.07
C ARG A 69 -2.06 -6.60 -18.07
N PRO A 70 -1.05 -5.71 -18.16
CA PRO A 70 -0.86 -4.61 -17.22
C PRO A 70 -1.80 -3.43 -17.52
N ARG A 71 -3.10 -3.70 -17.71
CA ARG A 71 -4.16 -2.71 -17.91
C ARG A 71 -5.30 -3.02 -16.95
N TYR A 72 -5.74 -2.01 -16.22
CA TYR A 72 -6.83 -2.15 -15.26
C TYR A 72 -8.16 -2.51 -15.95
N GLN A 73 -8.89 -3.44 -15.34
CA GLN A 73 -10.20 -3.93 -15.73
C GLN A 73 -11.13 -3.92 -14.52
N PRO A 74 -12.30 -3.26 -14.60
CA PRO A 74 -13.22 -3.12 -13.46
C PRO A 74 -14.03 -4.40 -13.18
N THR A 75 -13.82 -5.49 -13.92
CA THR A 75 -14.64 -6.70 -13.88
C THR A 75 -14.55 -7.47 -12.57
N VAL A 76 -13.42 -7.38 -11.86
CA VAL A 76 -13.17 -8.15 -10.64
C VAL A 76 -13.64 -7.41 -9.39
N ASP A 77 -13.57 -6.08 -9.38
CA ASP A 77 -13.78 -5.24 -8.20
C ASP A 77 -14.84 -4.15 -8.39
N GLY A 78 -15.52 -4.14 -9.53
CA GLY A 78 -16.58 -3.17 -9.85
C GLY A 78 -16.10 -1.76 -10.15
N GLY A 79 -14.80 -1.56 -10.44
CA GLY A 79 -14.28 -0.22 -10.71
C GLY A 79 -13.71 0.50 -9.48
N LEU A 80 -13.59 -0.20 -8.34
CA LEU A 80 -13.10 0.37 -7.08
C LEU A 80 -11.56 0.42 -6.99
N CYS A 81 -10.87 -0.15 -7.98
CA CYS A 81 -9.42 -0.21 -8.11
C CYS A 81 -8.73 -0.99 -6.98
N ILE A 82 -9.42 -1.90 -6.28
CA ILE A 82 -9.06 -2.44 -4.96
C ILE A 82 -7.60 -2.91 -4.86
N GLU A 83 -6.97 -2.50 -3.76
CA GLU A 83 -5.64 -2.94 -3.31
C GLU A 83 -5.83 -3.76 -2.04
N VAL A 84 -5.14 -4.90 -1.94
CA VAL A 84 -5.22 -5.77 -0.76
C VAL A 84 -3.82 -6.00 -0.23
N MET A 85 -3.65 -5.85 1.09
CA MET A 85 -2.39 -6.13 1.78
C MET A 85 -2.67 -6.86 3.10
N PRO A 86 -1.73 -7.68 3.59
CA PRO A 86 -1.82 -8.20 4.93
C PRO A 86 -1.65 -7.06 5.94
N MET A 87 -2.39 -7.13 7.04
CA MET A 87 -2.09 -6.40 8.26
C MET A 87 -0.86 -7.06 8.87
N GLU A 88 0.29 -6.42 8.69
CA GLU A 88 1.43 -6.71 9.52
C GLU A 88 1.38 -5.83 10.78
N PRO A 89 1.86 -6.32 11.93
CA PRO A 89 2.14 -5.44 13.05
C PRO A 89 3.04 -4.31 12.54
N LEU A 90 2.83 -3.09 13.00
CA LEU A 90 3.62 -1.93 12.58
C LEU A 90 5.14 -2.08 12.89
N GLN A 91 5.53 -3.15 13.61
CA GLN A 91 6.89 -3.50 14.05
C GLN A 91 7.64 -2.26 14.55
N MET A 92 6.93 -1.40 15.29
CA MET A 92 7.51 -0.16 15.77
C MET A 92 8.68 -0.49 16.70
N PRO A 93 9.80 0.24 16.61
CA PRO A 93 10.91 0.07 17.55
C PRO A 93 10.44 0.22 18.98
N ALA A 94 11.03 -0.53 19.92
CA ALA A 94 10.59 -0.58 21.31
C ALA A 94 10.55 0.82 21.96
N GLU A 95 11.48 1.70 21.59
CA GLU A 95 11.54 3.10 22.01
C GLU A 95 10.29 3.91 21.67
N THR A 96 9.48 3.49 20.69
CA THR A 96 8.19 4.12 20.36
C THR A 96 7.21 4.03 21.54
N PHE A 97 7.31 2.97 22.34
CA PHE A 97 6.41 2.71 23.47
C PHE A 97 7.03 3.09 24.82
N ALA A 98 8.14 3.84 24.82
CA ALA A 98 8.78 4.30 26.04
C ALA A 98 7.84 5.19 26.87
N VAL A 99 7.87 5.01 28.20
CA VAL A 99 7.17 5.86 29.17
C VAL A 99 8.21 6.49 30.12
N PRO A 100 8.39 7.82 30.12
CA PRO A 100 7.70 8.81 29.28
C PRO A 100 8.12 8.74 27.80
N PRO A 101 7.29 9.21 26.86
CA PRO A 101 7.63 9.24 25.44
C PRO A 101 8.86 10.12 25.20
N ALA A 102 9.66 9.77 24.19
CA ALA A 102 10.86 10.51 23.81
C ALA A 102 10.54 12.01 23.61
N GLN A 103 11.17 12.85 24.42
CA GLN A 103 11.05 14.29 24.32
C GLN A 103 12.12 14.84 23.39
N PRO A 104 11.84 15.91 22.63
CA PRO A 104 12.90 16.58 21.88
C PRO A 104 13.92 17.17 22.87
N ARG A 105 15.20 17.12 22.50
CA ARG A 105 16.32 17.57 23.36
C ARG A 105 16.48 19.08 23.28
N ASP A 106 16.73 19.72 24.41
CA ASP A 106 17.12 21.15 24.52
C ASP A 106 16.16 22.17 23.87
N VAL A 107 14.85 21.87 23.85
CA VAL A 107 13.83 22.75 23.24
C VAL A 107 13.69 24.05 24.03
N LYS A 108 13.71 25.19 23.33
CA LYS A 108 13.48 26.52 23.90
C LYS A 108 12.09 27.05 23.51
N PRO A 109 11.50 27.98 24.29
CA PRO A 109 10.25 28.63 23.91
C PRO A 109 10.36 29.29 22.53
N GLY A 110 9.46 28.93 21.60
CA GLY A 110 9.44 29.43 20.22
C GLY A 110 10.15 28.54 19.20
N ASP A 111 10.83 27.47 19.62
CA ASP A 111 11.50 26.55 18.70
C ASP A 111 10.48 25.72 17.89
N MET A 112 10.75 25.58 16.59
CA MET A 112 10.05 24.63 15.73
C MET A 112 10.78 23.29 15.74
N VAL A 113 10.13 22.25 16.27
CA VAL A 113 10.67 20.90 16.28
C VAL A 113 10.33 20.20 14.96
N ARG A 114 11.34 19.89 14.15
CA ARG A 114 11.19 19.10 12.92
C ARG A 114 11.25 17.61 13.24
N VAL A 115 10.21 16.87 12.86
CA VAL A 115 10.25 15.41 12.86
C VAL A 115 11.05 14.95 11.64
N THR A 116 12.28 14.49 11.87
CA THR A 116 13.20 14.04 10.80
C THR A 116 12.98 12.58 10.41
N ALA A 117 12.37 11.78 11.30
CA ALA A 117 12.02 10.40 11.06
C ALA A 117 10.56 10.15 11.47
N ARG A 118 9.65 10.19 10.49
CA ARG A 118 8.42 9.40 10.54
C ARG A 118 8.64 8.26 9.57
N GLY A 119 8.67 7.02 10.09
CA GLY A 119 8.60 5.84 9.22
C GLY A 119 7.47 5.99 8.19
N PHE A 120 7.70 5.47 6.98
CA PHE A 120 6.85 5.55 5.78
C PHE A 120 6.61 6.93 5.13
N LEU A 121 6.97 8.07 5.76
CA LEU A 121 6.62 9.40 5.20
C LEU A 121 7.82 10.24 4.75
N VAL A 122 9.02 10.00 5.27
CA VAL A 122 10.21 10.77 4.91
C VAL A 122 11.41 9.82 4.81
N ARG A 123 12.08 9.79 3.65
CA ARG A 123 13.41 9.18 3.54
C ARG A 123 14.41 10.09 4.25
N THR A 124 15.21 9.51 5.16
CA THR A 124 16.37 10.15 5.80
C THR A 124 17.53 10.29 4.84
#